data_AF-W9R3Y3-F1
#
_entry.id   AF-W9R3Y3-F1
#
_cell.length_a   1.000
_cell.length_b   1.000
_cell.length_c   1.000
_cell.angle_alpha   90.00
_cell.angle_beta   90.00
_cell.angle_gamma   90.00
#
_symmetry.space_group_name_H-M   'P 1'
#
loop_
_entity.id
_entity.type
_entity.pdbx_description
1 polymer ?
#
loop_
_entity_poly.entity_id
_entity_poly.type
_entity_poly.pdbx_seq_one_letter_code
_entity_poly.pdbx_strand_id
1 'polypeptide(L)'
;MMGCNTQGSRGSPISTTLDRTMKKPPRVLSSRRPQVRQNAPNWNSPIPLLCSLSLSLSGLTQRTASPKMLARLAANRFREIRQAFRQPSRSFSTALNYHLDSPDNNPDLPWEFSDANKEKVKEILSHYPSNYKQSAVIPLLDLAQQQHGGWLPVSAMNAVAKIIEVAPIRVYEVATFYSMFNRSKVGKYHLLVCGTTPCMIRGSREIEDALLKHLGVKRNEVTKDGFFSVGEMECMGCCVNAPMITVADYSNGSERYTYNYYEDVTPKRVVEIVEMLRRGEKPPHGTQNPKRIMSGPEGGNTTLLTDPKPPPCRDLDAC
;
A
#
# COMPACT_ATOMS: atom_id res chain seq x y z
N MET A 1 -22.89 28.57 -53.72
CA MET A 1 -22.84 30.00 -54.10
C MET A 1 -23.78 30.77 -53.19
N MET A 2 -23.32 31.92 -52.69
CA MET A 2 -24.01 32.94 -51.87
C MET A 2 -24.32 32.52 -50.41
N GLY A 3 -23.80 33.14 -49.34
CA GLY A 3 -23.02 34.36 -49.15
C GLY A 3 -23.80 35.49 -48.47
N CYS A 4 -23.15 36.16 -47.50
CA CYS A 4 -23.54 37.33 -46.68
C CYS A 4 -24.51 37.08 -45.50
N ASN A 5 -24.18 37.22 -44.20
CA ASN A 5 -23.31 38.11 -43.40
C ASN A 5 -23.93 39.51 -43.14
N THR A 6 -24.23 39.87 -41.87
CA THR A 6 -23.70 41.06 -41.16
C THR A 6 -24.39 41.37 -39.81
N GLN A 7 -23.54 41.69 -38.81
CA GLN A 7 -23.69 42.65 -37.68
C GLN A 7 -24.68 42.28 -36.54
N GLY A 8 -24.37 42.37 -35.24
CA GLY A 8 -23.30 43.03 -34.50
C GLY A 8 -23.91 43.84 -33.35
N SER A 9 -23.63 43.50 -32.08
CA SER A 9 -23.78 44.45 -30.96
C SER A 9 -22.81 44.15 -29.83
N ARG A 10 -22.19 45.23 -29.34
CA ARG A 10 -21.11 45.30 -28.35
C ARG A 10 -21.70 45.37 -26.93
N GLY A 11 -21.00 44.81 -25.95
CA GLY A 11 -21.26 45.01 -24.52
C GLY A 11 -20.04 44.64 -23.68
N SER A 12 -19.51 45.61 -22.95
CA SER A 12 -18.16 45.73 -22.37
C SER A 12 -17.84 44.81 -21.17
N PRO A 13 -16.55 44.67 -20.78
CA PRO A 13 -16.09 43.74 -19.74
C PRO A 13 -16.20 44.36 -18.34
N ILE A 14 -16.69 43.59 -17.36
CA ILE A 14 -16.69 44.00 -15.96
C ILE A 14 -15.42 43.48 -15.30
N SER A 15 -14.50 44.42 -15.05
CA SER A 15 -13.39 44.30 -14.11
C SER A 15 -13.94 44.08 -12.70
N THR A 16 -13.47 43.04 -12.00
CA THR A 16 -13.50 43.01 -10.54
C THR A 16 -12.08 42.91 -10.02
N THR A 17 -11.61 44.06 -9.58
CA THR A 17 -10.40 44.30 -8.81
C THR A 17 -10.42 43.55 -7.48
N LEU A 18 -9.24 43.05 -7.13
CA LEU A 18 -8.80 42.60 -5.81
C LEU A 18 -9.48 43.31 -4.64
N ASP A 19 -10.01 42.53 -3.69
CA ASP A 19 -9.98 42.93 -2.29
C ASP A 19 -9.47 41.78 -1.42
N ARG A 20 -8.21 41.92 -1.03
CA ARG A 20 -7.40 40.94 -0.31
C ARG A 20 -7.50 41.28 1.17
N THR A 21 -8.61 40.94 1.81
CA THR A 21 -8.73 41.08 3.26
C THR A 21 -8.09 39.87 3.95
N MET A 22 -6.82 40.06 4.36
CA MET A 22 -6.08 39.14 5.23
C MET A 22 -6.76 39.03 6.61
N LYS A 23 -7.60 38.01 6.79
CA LYS A 23 -8.06 37.56 8.11
C LYS A 23 -6.97 36.69 8.75
N LYS A 24 -6.26 37.24 9.75
CA LYS A 24 -5.31 36.48 10.58
C LYS A 24 -6.00 35.28 11.25
N PRO A 25 -5.38 34.08 11.27
CA PRO A 25 -5.89 32.98 12.06
C PRO A 25 -5.72 33.25 13.57
N PRO A 26 -6.64 32.79 14.43
CA PRO A 26 -6.55 32.99 15.87
C PRO A 26 -5.38 32.19 16.47
N ARG A 27 -4.76 32.83 17.47
CA ARG A 27 -3.58 32.38 18.21
C ARG A 27 -3.88 31.07 18.97
N VAL A 28 -3.17 29.99 18.65
CA VAL A 28 -3.26 28.70 19.34
C VAL A 28 -2.80 28.87 20.79
N LEU A 29 -3.71 28.68 21.75
CA LEU A 29 -3.39 28.55 23.16
C LEU A 29 -2.56 27.28 23.38
N SER A 30 -1.33 27.44 23.88
CA SER A 30 -0.47 26.34 24.32
C SER A 30 -1.08 25.68 25.57
N SER A 31 -1.84 24.62 25.40
CA SER A 31 -2.18 23.73 26.51
C SER A 31 -0.94 22.92 26.89
N ARG A 32 -0.48 23.10 28.14
CA ARG A 32 0.63 22.38 28.74
C ARG A 32 0.33 20.87 28.71
N ARG A 33 1.17 20.08 28.06
CA ARG A 33 1.15 18.62 28.21
C ARG A 33 1.53 18.25 29.65
N PRO A 34 0.76 17.43 30.36
CA PRO A 34 1.21 16.87 31.63
C PRO A 34 2.37 15.91 31.37
N GLN A 35 3.49 16.11 32.08
CA GLN A 35 4.61 15.17 32.08
C GLN A 35 4.16 13.85 32.72
N VAL A 36 4.07 12.80 31.91
CA VAL A 36 3.94 11.43 32.41
C VAL A 36 5.30 10.99 32.95
N ARG A 37 5.41 10.88 34.28
CA ARG A 37 6.52 10.20 34.97
C ARG A 37 6.55 8.74 34.52
N GLN A 38 7.59 8.34 33.79
CA GLN A 38 7.90 6.94 33.57
C GLN A 38 8.65 6.40 34.80
N ASN A 39 7.92 5.67 35.65
CA ASN A 39 8.51 4.83 36.68
C ASN A 39 9.13 3.60 36.00
N ALA A 40 10.43 3.39 36.17
CA ALA A 40 11.10 2.15 35.76
C ALA A 40 10.75 1.02 36.74
N PRO A 41 10.33 -0.18 36.28
CA PRO A 41 10.14 -1.31 37.17
C PRO A 41 11.48 -1.97 37.51
N ASN A 42 11.67 -2.11 38.81
CA ASN A 42 12.80 -2.68 39.53
C ASN A 42 12.73 -4.22 39.44
N TRP A 43 13.65 -4.85 38.71
CA TRP A 43 13.75 -6.31 38.64
C TRP A 43 14.82 -6.81 39.60
N ASN A 44 14.43 -6.97 40.86
CA ASN A 44 15.14 -7.77 41.86
C ASN A 44 14.29 -9.00 42.15
N SER A 45 14.68 -10.18 41.68
CA SER A 45 14.71 -11.40 42.52
C SER A 45 15.41 -12.59 41.85
N PRO A 46 16.00 -13.52 42.64
CA PRO A 46 16.96 -14.54 42.17
C PRO A 46 16.42 -15.98 42.32
N ILE A 47 16.78 -16.92 41.43
CA ILE A 47 16.63 -18.37 41.66
C ILE A 47 17.68 -19.15 40.81
N PRO A 48 18.04 -20.43 41.07
CA PRO A 48 19.08 -20.84 42.01
C PRO A 48 20.16 -21.79 41.42
N LEU A 49 21.24 -21.95 42.19
CA LEU A 49 22.05 -23.15 42.45
C LEU A 49 22.05 -24.29 41.40
N LEU A 50 23.23 -24.51 40.80
CA LEU A 50 23.68 -25.84 40.37
C LEU A 50 25.03 -26.16 41.02
N CYS A 51 25.07 -27.36 41.61
CA CYS A 51 26.14 -27.98 42.37
C CYS A 51 27.48 -28.08 41.62
N SER A 52 28.52 -27.77 42.38
CA SER A 52 29.81 -28.45 42.51
C SER A 52 30.11 -29.67 41.62
N LEU A 53 31.23 -29.59 40.89
CA LEU A 53 32.23 -30.66 40.83
C LEU A 53 33.60 -30.06 40.49
N SER A 54 34.44 -30.01 41.50
CA SER A 54 35.87 -29.67 41.43
C SER A 54 36.66 -30.87 40.93
N LEU A 55 37.56 -30.69 39.96
CA LEU A 55 38.78 -31.48 39.90
C LEU A 55 39.96 -30.61 39.47
N SER A 56 41.00 -30.73 40.28
CA SER A 56 42.29 -30.05 40.25
C SER A 56 43.11 -30.38 39.00
N LEU A 57 43.80 -29.38 38.43
CA LEU A 57 45.17 -29.60 37.95
C LEU A 57 45.95 -28.28 37.98
N SER A 58 47.02 -28.34 38.76
CA SER A 58 48.00 -27.34 39.09
C SER A 58 48.94 -27.00 37.95
N GLY A 59 49.33 -25.73 37.88
CA GLY A 59 50.67 -25.32 37.49
C GLY A 59 50.86 -24.94 36.03
N LEU A 60 50.73 -23.64 35.71
CA LEU A 60 51.62 -22.95 34.78
C LEU A 60 51.44 -21.44 34.94
N THR A 61 52.55 -20.79 35.27
CA THR A 61 52.74 -19.35 35.43
C THR A 61 52.39 -18.60 34.14
N GLN A 62 51.30 -17.83 34.14
CA GLN A 62 51.10 -16.73 33.22
C GLN A 62 50.45 -15.55 33.94
N ARG A 63 51.07 -14.37 33.77
CA ARG A 63 50.59 -13.06 34.24
C ARG A 63 49.11 -12.91 33.88
N THR A 64 48.23 -12.97 34.88
CA THR A 64 46.80 -12.82 34.68
C THR A 64 46.47 -11.34 34.48
N ALA A 65 45.98 -10.98 33.30
CA ALA A 65 45.31 -9.70 33.12
C ALA A 65 44.16 -9.60 34.12
N SER A 66 44.00 -8.43 34.76
CA SER A 66 42.99 -8.20 35.80
C SER A 66 41.60 -8.69 35.32
N PRO A 67 40.80 -9.37 36.18
CA PRO A 67 39.47 -9.86 35.81
C PRO A 67 38.54 -8.75 35.28
N LYS A 68 38.79 -7.48 35.65
CA LYS A 68 38.09 -6.30 35.10
C LYS A 68 38.41 -6.03 33.63
N MET A 69 39.61 -6.40 33.16
CA MET A 69 40.08 -6.21 31.80
C MET A 69 39.51 -7.29 30.86
N LEU A 70 39.47 -8.55 31.32
CA LEU A 70 38.81 -9.67 30.63
C LEU A 70 37.30 -9.46 30.51
N ALA A 71 36.64 -8.95 31.56
CA ALA A 71 35.21 -8.62 31.52
C ALA A 71 34.90 -7.50 30.51
N ARG A 72 35.77 -6.47 30.40
CA ARG A 72 35.63 -5.40 29.41
C ARG A 72 35.84 -5.89 27.98
N LEU A 73 36.82 -6.75 27.75
CA LEU A 73 37.09 -7.36 26.44
C LEU A 73 35.94 -8.28 26.01
N ALA A 74 35.39 -9.08 26.93
CA ALA A 74 34.22 -9.92 26.68
C ALA A 74 32.97 -9.07 26.38
N ALA A 75 32.71 -8.00 27.15
CA ALA A 75 31.58 -7.10 26.91
C ALA A 75 31.69 -6.38 25.55
N ASN A 76 32.89 -5.95 25.15
CA ASN A 76 33.11 -5.34 23.85
C ASN A 76 32.92 -6.33 22.69
N ARG A 77 33.42 -7.58 22.82
CA ARG A 77 33.15 -8.63 21.82
C ARG A 77 31.68 -9.01 21.71
N PHE A 78 30.95 -9.07 22.83
CA PHE A 78 29.49 -9.29 22.81
C PHE A 78 28.75 -8.13 22.12
N ARG A 79 29.23 -6.90 22.25
CA ARG A 79 28.66 -5.71 21.60
C ARG A 79 28.92 -5.71 20.10
N GLU A 80 30.12 -6.10 19.68
CA GLU A 80 30.49 -6.26 18.26
C GLU A 80 29.72 -7.41 17.60
N ILE A 81 29.56 -8.55 18.28
CA ILE A 81 28.72 -9.66 17.80
C ILE A 81 27.25 -9.21 17.68
N ARG A 82 26.73 -8.46 18.66
CA ARG A 82 25.37 -7.87 18.57
C ARG A 82 25.23 -6.88 17.41
N GLN A 83 26.28 -6.13 17.09
CA GLN A 83 26.27 -5.22 15.94
C GLN A 83 26.38 -5.98 14.61
N ALA A 84 27.15 -7.07 14.55
CA ALA A 84 27.25 -7.94 13.38
C ALA A 84 25.94 -8.71 13.09
N PHE A 85 25.16 -9.03 14.12
CA PHE A 85 23.83 -9.63 14.00
C PHE A 85 22.68 -8.63 13.88
N ARG A 86 22.97 -7.31 13.94
CA ARG A 86 21.98 -6.27 13.66
C ARG A 86 21.90 -6.08 12.15
N GLN A 87 21.25 -7.04 11.47
CA GLN A 87 20.79 -6.80 10.11
C GLN A 87 19.96 -5.50 10.15
N PRO A 88 20.32 -4.45 9.38
CA PRO A 88 19.42 -3.33 9.24
C PRO A 88 18.11 -3.90 8.71
N SER A 89 17.00 -3.63 9.37
CA SER A 89 15.70 -3.84 8.77
C SER A 89 15.74 -3.04 7.47
N ARG A 90 15.89 -3.73 6.33
CA ARG A 90 15.89 -3.07 5.03
C ARG A 90 14.55 -2.37 4.94
N SER A 91 14.54 -1.04 5.01
CA SER A 91 13.33 -0.29 4.77
C SER A 91 12.96 -0.52 3.31
N PHE A 92 11.79 -1.10 3.07
CA PHE A 92 11.32 -1.36 1.71
C PHE A 92 11.22 -0.03 0.95
N SER A 93 11.63 -0.01 -0.32
CA SER A 93 11.65 1.21 -1.15
C SER A 93 10.27 1.83 -1.32
N THR A 94 9.18 1.09 -1.07
CA THR A 94 7.81 1.60 -1.07
C THR A 94 7.59 2.67 0.01
N ALA A 95 8.36 2.65 1.10
CA ALA A 95 8.30 3.66 2.16
C ALA A 95 9.35 4.78 2.00
N LEU A 96 10.32 4.62 1.09
CA LEU A 96 11.34 5.64 0.80
C LEU A 96 10.85 6.50 -0.35
N ASN A 97 10.94 7.83 -0.27
CA ASN A 97 10.50 8.73 -1.35
C ASN A 97 11.61 8.99 -2.39
N TYR A 98 12.62 8.13 -2.44
CA TYR A 98 13.75 8.20 -3.36
C TYR A 98 14.16 6.79 -3.80
N HIS A 99 14.95 6.70 -4.87
CA HIS A 99 15.43 5.44 -5.41
C HIS A 99 16.80 5.06 -4.85
N LEU A 100 17.00 3.76 -4.66
CA LEU A 100 18.29 3.15 -4.39
C LEU A 100 18.52 2.08 -5.46
N ASP A 101 19.62 2.22 -6.20
CA ASP A 101 19.95 1.29 -7.26
C ASP A 101 20.17 -0.11 -6.69
N SER A 102 19.57 -1.08 -7.35
CA SER A 102 19.73 -2.50 -7.04
C SER A 102 19.88 -3.29 -8.35
N PRO A 103 20.42 -4.51 -8.31
CA PRO A 103 20.57 -5.31 -9.53
C PRO A 103 19.26 -5.53 -10.29
N ASP A 104 18.14 -5.61 -9.56
CA ASP A 104 16.80 -5.83 -10.12
C ASP A 104 16.04 -4.53 -10.46
N ASN A 105 16.47 -3.39 -9.92
CA ASN A 105 15.83 -2.09 -10.10
C ASN A 105 16.93 -1.03 -10.24
N ASN A 106 17.24 -0.68 -11.48
CA ASN A 106 18.15 0.40 -11.84
C ASN A 106 17.66 1.05 -13.15
N PRO A 107 18.07 2.29 -13.45
CA PRO A 107 17.63 3.00 -14.66
C PRO A 107 18.21 2.44 -15.96
N ASP A 108 19.30 1.68 -15.90
CA ASP A 108 20.03 1.16 -17.07
C ASP A 108 19.40 -0.12 -17.65
N LEU A 109 18.55 -0.80 -16.87
CA LEU A 109 17.84 -2.00 -17.35
C LEU A 109 16.90 -1.64 -18.51
N PRO A 110 16.98 -2.37 -19.64
CA PRO A 110 16.04 -2.18 -20.74
C PRO A 110 14.65 -2.65 -20.29
N TRP A 111 13.67 -1.76 -20.41
CA TRP A 111 12.26 -2.09 -20.16
C TRP A 111 11.39 -1.45 -21.23
N GLU A 112 10.49 -2.24 -21.78
CA GLU A 112 9.47 -1.79 -22.73
C GLU A 112 8.16 -2.57 -22.53
N PHE A 113 7.06 -2.03 -23.05
CA PHE A 113 5.79 -2.75 -23.04
C PHE A 113 5.85 -3.97 -23.96
N SER A 114 5.21 -5.07 -23.56
CA SER A 114 5.01 -6.23 -24.44
C SER A 114 4.11 -5.87 -25.61
N ASP A 115 4.17 -6.63 -26.71
CA ASP A 115 3.41 -6.29 -27.92
C ASP A 115 1.89 -6.23 -27.69
N ALA A 116 1.34 -7.15 -26.89
CA ALA A 116 -0.05 -7.11 -26.46
C ALA A 116 -0.39 -5.84 -25.66
N ASN A 117 0.53 -5.35 -24.82
CA ASN A 117 0.32 -4.13 -24.06
C ASN A 117 0.57 -2.86 -24.90
N LYS A 118 1.39 -2.90 -25.96
CA LYS A 118 1.56 -1.76 -26.88
C LYS A 118 0.23 -1.36 -27.54
N GLU A 119 -0.65 -2.30 -27.81
CA GLU A 119 -2.01 -2.00 -28.31
C GLU A 119 -2.85 -1.27 -27.27
N LYS A 120 -2.86 -1.76 -26.02
CA LYS A 120 -3.52 -1.09 -24.87
C LYS A 120 -2.96 0.31 -24.63
N VAL A 121 -1.65 0.50 -24.78
CA VAL A 121 -1.00 1.82 -24.67
C VAL A 121 -1.57 2.79 -25.71
N LYS A 122 -1.72 2.35 -26.97
CA LYS A 122 -2.31 3.19 -28.03
C LYS A 122 -3.76 3.54 -27.74
N GLU A 123 -4.54 2.57 -27.26
CA GLU A 123 -5.93 2.76 -26.85
C GLU A 123 -6.04 3.79 -25.70
N ILE A 124 -5.26 3.63 -24.63
CA ILE A 124 -5.24 4.55 -23.49
C ILE A 124 -4.89 5.97 -23.95
N LEU A 125 -3.90 6.13 -24.82
CA LEU A 125 -3.52 7.43 -25.37
C LEU A 125 -4.64 8.06 -26.22
N SER A 126 -5.46 7.25 -26.89
CA SER A 126 -6.56 7.73 -27.74
C SER A 126 -7.70 8.38 -26.95
N HIS A 127 -7.84 8.05 -25.66
CA HIS A 127 -8.84 8.67 -24.79
C HIS A 127 -8.54 10.14 -24.47
N TYR A 128 -7.29 10.57 -24.69
CA TYR A 128 -6.83 11.92 -24.35
C TYR A 128 -6.45 12.70 -25.63
N PRO A 129 -6.61 14.03 -25.63
CA PRO A 129 -6.21 14.83 -26.77
C PRO A 129 -4.68 14.81 -26.95
N SER A 130 -4.23 14.95 -28.20
CA SER A 130 -2.83 14.74 -28.61
C SER A 130 -1.80 15.63 -27.90
N ASN A 131 -2.20 16.80 -27.40
CA ASN A 131 -1.34 17.73 -26.66
C ASN A 131 -1.32 17.47 -25.14
N TYR A 132 -2.30 16.75 -24.58
CA TYR A 132 -2.38 16.42 -23.15
C TYR A 132 -2.21 14.92 -22.89
N LYS A 133 -1.28 14.29 -23.60
CA LYS A 133 -0.89 12.88 -23.41
C LYS A 133 -0.46 12.58 -21.97
N GLN A 134 0.02 13.58 -21.23
CA GLN A 134 0.37 13.46 -19.81
C GLN A 134 -0.77 12.89 -18.96
N SER A 135 -2.02 13.12 -19.34
CA SER A 135 -3.20 12.58 -18.65
C SER A 135 -3.23 11.05 -18.62
N ALA A 136 -2.54 10.39 -19.56
CA ALA A 136 -2.43 8.93 -19.61
C ALA A 136 -1.41 8.34 -18.62
N VAL A 137 -0.71 9.16 -17.81
CA VAL A 137 0.37 8.67 -16.93
C VAL A 137 -0.10 7.63 -15.92
N ILE A 138 -1.27 7.82 -15.31
CA ILE A 138 -1.83 6.89 -14.32
C ILE A 138 -2.14 5.53 -14.95
N PRO A 139 -2.98 5.43 -16.02
CA PRO A 139 -3.28 4.14 -16.61
C PRO A 139 -2.06 3.46 -17.25
N LEU A 140 -1.10 4.22 -17.78
CA LEU A 140 0.14 3.64 -18.33
C LEU A 140 1.07 3.10 -17.24
N LEU A 141 1.20 3.79 -16.11
CA LEU A 141 1.91 3.27 -14.94
C LEU A 141 1.21 2.03 -14.36
N ASP A 142 -0.11 2.03 -14.27
CA ASP A 142 -0.86 0.87 -13.78
C ASP A 142 -0.66 -0.34 -14.71
N LEU A 143 -0.72 -0.14 -16.03
CA LEU A 143 -0.43 -1.18 -17.01
C LEU A 143 1.02 -1.69 -16.90
N ALA A 144 1.99 -0.81 -16.68
CA ALA A 144 3.39 -1.16 -16.46
C ALA A 144 3.58 -1.99 -15.19
N GLN A 145 2.88 -1.63 -14.11
CA GLN A 145 2.87 -2.37 -12.84
C GLN A 145 2.30 -3.77 -13.02
N GLN A 146 1.18 -3.88 -13.73
CA GLN A 146 0.58 -5.17 -14.05
C GLN A 146 1.53 -6.03 -14.90
N GLN A 147 2.14 -5.47 -15.95
CA GLN A 147 3.08 -6.20 -16.81
C GLN A 147 4.30 -6.70 -16.03
N HIS A 148 4.84 -5.89 -15.12
CA HIS A 148 6.07 -6.19 -14.40
C HIS A 148 5.85 -7.01 -13.10
N GLY A 149 4.69 -7.62 -12.94
CA GLY A 149 4.40 -8.52 -11.82
C GLY A 149 4.15 -7.79 -10.49
N GLY A 150 3.50 -6.63 -10.56
CA GLY A 150 2.92 -5.96 -9.39
C GLY A 150 3.75 -4.85 -8.77
N TRP A 151 4.86 -4.45 -9.40
CA TRP A 151 5.68 -3.32 -8.95
C TRP A 151 6.31 -2.57 -10.13
N LEU A 152 6.74 -1.34 -9.89
CA LEU A 152 7.27 -0.41 -10.87
C LEU A 152 8.77 -0.19 -10.67
N PRO A 153 9.62 -0.73 -11.56
CA PRO A 153 11.03 -0.38 -11.62
C PRO A 153 11.18 1.02 -12.22
N VAL A 154 12.32 1.66 -11.93
CA VAL A 154 12.64 2.99 -12.45
C VAL A 154 12.75 2.97 -13.98
N SER A 155 13.24 1.88 -14.56
CA SER A 155 13.27 1.67 -16.02
C SER A 155 11.87 1.70 -16.65
N ALA A 156 10.86 1.12 -15.99
CA ALA A 156 9.47 1.18 -16.46
C ALA A 156 8.90 2.60 -16.42
N MET A 157 9.17 3.34 -15.34
CA MET A 157 8.77 4.74 -15.23
C MET A 157 9.44 5.60 -16.32
N ASN A 158 10.72 5.34 -16.62
CA ASN A 158 11.44 6.00 -17.72
C ASN A 158 10.85 5.68 -19.09
N ALA A 159 10.44 4.43 -19.33
CA ALA A 159 9.79 4.05 -20.57
C ALA A 159 8.43 4.74 -20.75
N VAL A 160 7.63 4.81 -19.69
CA VAL A 160 6.36 5.56 -19.69
C VAL A 160 6.60 7.05 -19.95
N ALA A 161 7.63 7.64 -19.33
CA ALA A 161 8.01 9.03 -19.58
C ALA A 161 8.35 9.29 -21.06
N LYS A 162 9.06 8.37 -21.71
CA LYS A 162 9.40 8.46 -23.15
C LYS A 162 8.16 8.42 -24.04
N ILE A 163 7.20 7.54 -23.74
CA ILE A 163 5.95 7.39 -24.53
C ILE A 163 5.07 8.63 -24.42
N ILE A 164 4.99 9.20 -23.22
CA ILE A 164 4.14 10.36 -22.91
C ILE A 164 4.83 11.69 -23.28
N GLU A 165 6.13 11.67 -23.62
CA GLU A 165 6.94 12.84 -23.97
C GLU A 165 7.05 13.85 -22.82
N VAL A 166 7.17 13.37 -21.58
CA VAL A 166 7.35 14.21 -20.38
C VAL A 166 8.66 13.92 -19.68
N ALA A 167 9.16 14.88 -18.89
CA ALA A 167 10.34 14.64 -18.07
C ALA A 167 10.09 13.49 -17.06
N PRO A 168 11.03 12.54 -16.89
CA PRO A 168 10.83 11.39 -16.00
C PRO A 168 10.46 11.75 -14.57
N ILE A 169 10.92 12.91 -14.08
CA ILE A 169 10.59 13.40 -12.75
C ILE A 169 9.08 13.56 -12.51
N ARG A 170 8.29 13.92 -13.53
CA ARG A 170 6.82 14.03 -13.41
C ARG A 170 6.19 12.66 -13.21
N VAL A 171 6.75 11.63 -13.85
CA VAL A 171 6.30 10.24 -13.67
C VAL A 171 6.68 9.72 -12.30
N TYR A 172 7.88 10.05 -11.80
CA TYR A 172 8.30 9.70 -10.44
C TYR A 172 7.43 10.36 -9.37
N GLU A 173 7.06 11.63 -9.54
CA GLU A 173 6.13 12.32 -8.64
C GLU A 173 4.79 11.57 -8.56
N VAL A 174 4.21 11.18 -9.70
CA VAL A 174 2.97 10.41 -9.74
C VAL A 174 3.13 9.04 -9.09
N ALA A 175 4.19 8.31 -9.43
CA ALA A 175 4.44 6.96 -8.90
C ALA A 175 4.71 6.94 -7.40
N THR A 176 5.23 8.02 -6.83
CA THR A 176 5.44 8.16 -5.38
C THR A 176 4.23 8.70 -4.63
N PHE A 177 3.39 9.48 -5.31
CA PHE A 177 2.22 10.12 -4.71
C PHE A 177 1.05 9.16 -4.51
N TYR A 178 0.74 8.32 -5.49
CA TYR A 178 -0.39 7.38 -5.40
C TYR A 178 0.03 6.07 -4.72
N SER A 179 -0.70 5.67 -3.68
CA SER A 179 -0.40 4.48 -2.88
C SER A 179 -0.57 3.15 -3.62
N MET A 180 -1.34 3.12 -4.70
CA MET A 180 -1.51 1.92 -5.54
C MET A 180 -0.20 1.51 -6.25
N PHE A 181 0.69 2.48 -6.48
CA PHE A 181 1.92 2.26 -7.22
C PHE A 181 3.01 1.67 -6.33
N ASN A 182 3.21 0.36 -6.47
CA ASN A 182 4.21 -0.36 -5.70
C ASN A 182 5.59 -0.13 -6.31
N ARG A 183 6.53 0.41 -5.54
CA ARG A 183 7.91 0.69 -6.01
C ARG A 183 8.93 -0.36 -5.57
N SER A 184 8.46 -1.34 -4.80
CA SER A 184 9.20 -2.55 -4.42
C SER A 184 8.37 -3.77 -4.73
N LYS A 185 9.03 -4.92 -4.87
CA LYS A 185 8.36 -6.21 -5.06
C LYS A 185 7.39 -6.48 -3.90
N VAL A 186 6.15 -6.82 -4.24
CA VAL A 186 5.06 -7.17 -3.28
C VAL A 186 4.68 -8.66 -3.34
N GLY A 187 5.39 -9.47 -4.12
CA GLY A 187 5.02 -10.85 -4.39
C GLY A 187 3.87 -10.98 -5.41
N LYS A 188 3.35 -12.20 -5.59
CA LYS A 188 2.30 -12.48 -6.57
C LYS A 188 0.92 -11.95 -6.17
N TYR A 189 0.61 -11.98 -4.88
CA TYR A 189 -0.65 -11.54 -4.30
C TYR A 189 -0.36 -10.47 -3.25
N HIS A 190 -0.79 -9.25 -3.53
CA HIS A 190 -0.74 -8.18 -2.54
C HIS A 190 -2.07 -8.10 -1.81
N LEU A 191 -2.05 -8.47 -0.53
CA LEU A 191 -3.20 -8.48 0.36
C LEU A 191 -3.34 -7.12 1.03
N LEU A 192 -4.34 -6.36 0.63
CA LEU A 192 -4.60 -5.00 1.07
C LEU A 192 -5.74 -4.98 2.09
N VAL A 193 -5.42 -4.74 3.35
CA VAL A 193 -6.39 -4.72 4.46
C VAL A 193 -6.80 -3.28 4.74
N CYS A 194 -8.11 -3.01 4.82
CA CYS A 194 -8.60 -1.67 5.13
C CYS A 194 -8.44 -1.34 6.63
N GLY A 195 -7.66 -0.30 6.94
CA GLY A 195 -7.37 0.15 8.30
C GLY A 195 -8.30 1.24 8.85
N THR A 196 -9.18 1.81 8.01
CA THR A 196 -10.00 2.97 8.38
C THR A 196 -11.05 2.68 9.45
N THR A 197 -11.53 3.74 10.10
CA THR A 197 -12.46 3.68 11.25
C THR A 197 -13.65 2.72 11.05
N PRO A 198 -14.39 2.72 9.93
CA PRO A 198 -15.53 1.80 9.75
C PRO A 198 -15.11 0.32 9.78
N CYS A 199 -13.94 -0.01 9.21
CA CYS A 199 -13.38 -1.36 9.26
C CYS A 199 -12.75 -1.65 10.63
N MET A 200 -12.10 -0.67 11.26
CA MET A 200 -11.49 -0.79 12.58
C MET A 200 -12.52 -1.17 13.65
N ILE A 201 -13.67 -0.49 13.70
CA ILE A 201 -14.73 -0.80 14.68
C ILE A 201 -15.42 -2.15 14.43
N ARG A 202 -15.27 -2.70 13.21
CA ARG A 202 -15.77 -4.03 12.80
C ARG A 202 -14.72 -5.13 12.92
N GLY A 203 -13.56 -4.84 13.55
CA GLY A 203 -12.54 -5.85 13.85
C GLY A 203 -11.47 -6.03 12.76
N SER A 204 -11.28 -5.08 11.84
CA SER A 204 -10.26 -5.22 10.78
C SER A 204 -8.82 -5.42 11.28
N ARG A 205 -8.49 -4.89 12.47
CA ARG A 205 -7.18 -5.15 13.11
C ARG A 205 -6.98 -6.62 13.44
N GLU A 206 -8.03 -7.31 13.86
CA GLU A 206 -7.99 -8.75 14.13
C GLU A 206 -7.79 -9.54 12.84
N ILE A 207 -8.31 -9.05 11.71
CA ILE A 207 -8.08 -9.61 10.38
C ILE A 207 -6.62 -9.46 9.98
N GLU A 208 -6.06 -8.26 10.13
CA GLU A 208 -4.65 -8.01 9.81
C GLU A 208 -3.72 -8.85 10.69
N ASP A 209 -3.95 -8.90 12.00
CA ASP A 209 -3.16 -9.69 12.93
C ASP A 209 -3.22 -11.19 12.60
N ALA A 210 -4.40 -11.70 12.23
CA ALA A 210 -4.56 -13.09 11.80
C ALA A 210 -3.77 -13.38 10.52
N LEU A 211 -3.80 -12.47 9.54
CA LEU A 211 -3.02 -12.57 8.30
C LEU A 211 -1.52 -12.57 8.54
N LEU A 212 -1.02 -11.59 9.31
CA LEU A 212 0.41 -11.46 9.61
C LEU A 212 0.92 -12.66 10.40
N LYS A 213 0.13 -13.16 11.36
CA LYS A 213 0.47 -14.37 12.13
C LYS A 213 0.48 -15.62 11.26
N HIS A 214 -0.47 -15.76 10.34
CA HIS A 214 -0.57 -16.92 9.46
C HIS A 214 0.55 -16.95 8.41
N LEU A 215 0.88 -15.79 7.83
CA LEU A 215 1.94 -15.67 6.82
C LEU A 215 3.35 -15.58 7.44
N GLY A 216 3.46 -15.24 8.72
CA GLY A 216 4.73 -15.14 9.43
C GLY A 216 5.61 -13.98 8.95
N VAL A 217 5.00 -12.91 8.45
CA VAL A 217 5.69 -11.72 7.92
C VAL A 217 5.31 -10.46 8.70
N LYS A 218 6.16 -9.44 8.62
CA LYS A 218 5.76 -8.10 9.06
C LYS A 218 4.94 -7.40 7.98
N ARG A 219 4.27 -6.31 8.36
CA ARG A 219 3.58 -5.44 7.42
C ARG A 219 4.55 -4.98 6.32
N ASN A 220 4.09 -5.00 5.07
CA ASN A 220 4.84 -4.67 3.85
C ASN A 220 6.06 -5.56 3.57
N GLU A 221 6.22 -6.68 4.26
CA GLU A 221 7.22 -7.69 3.95
C GLU A 221 6.61 -8.78 3.07
N VAL A 222 7.39 -9.25 2.10
CA VAL A 222 6.99 -10.36 1.22
C VAL A 222 7.36 -11.67 1.90
N THR A 223 6.47 -12.67 1.81
CA THR A 223 6.76 -14.01 2.30
C THR A 223 8.01 -14.59 1.63
N LYS A 224 8.71 -15.49 2.33
CA LYS A 224 9.90 -16.17 1.78
C LYS A 224 9.62 -16.91 0.47
N ASP A 225 8.39 -17.37 0.31
CA ASP A 225 7.92 -18.06 -0.89
C ASP A 225 7.68 -17.11 -2.08
N GLY A 226 7.68 -15.79 -1.85
CA GLY A 226 7.43 -14.77 -2.88
C GLY A 226 5.98 -14.63 -3.31
N PHE A 227 5.04 -15.32 -2.65
CA PHE A 227 3.64 -15.34 -3.04
C PHE A 227 2.83 -14.19 -2.45
N PHE A 228 2.99 -13.88 -1.16
CA PHE A 228 2.08 -12.96 -0.46
C PHE A 228 2.84 -11.81 0.18
N SER A 229 2.18 -10.66 0.26
CA SER A 229 2.54 -9.58 1.17
C SER A 229 1.28 -8.94 1.72
N VAL A 230 1.36 -8.36 2.92
CA VAL A 230 0.23 -7.68 3.58
C VAL A 230 0.53 -6.20 3.66
N GLY A 231 -0.34 -5.39 3.06
CA GLY A 231 -0.33 -3.93 3.14
C GLY A 231 -1.57 -3.40 3.83
N GLU A 232 -1.41 -2.36 4.63
CA GLU A 232 -2.55 -1.57 5.12
C GLU A 232 -2.92 -0.55 4.04
N MET A 233 -4.21 -0.47 3.72
CA MET A 233 -4.78 0.55 2.86
C MET A 233 -5.86 1.31 3.61
N GLU A 234 -6.10 2.54 3.14
CA GLU A 234 -7.14 3.39 3.67
C GLU A 234 -8.53 2.97 3.15
N CYS A 235 -9.50 3.88 3.12
CA CYS A 235 -10.87 3.56 2.76
C CYS A 235 -10.95 2.98 1.34
N MET A 236 -11.42 1.74 1.24
CA MET A 236 -11.58 1.00 -0.02
C MET A 236 -13.01 1.07 -0.58
N GLY A 237 -13.89 1.90 0.00
CA GLY A 237 -15.27 2.07 -0.47
C GLY A 237 -16.27 0.99 -0.06
N CYS A 238 -15.83 -0.14 0.50
CA CYS A 238 -16.70 -1.26 0.91
C CYS A 238 -17.21 -1.15 2.37
N CYS A 239 -17.59 0.05 2.81
CA CYS A 239 -17.83 0.34 4.23
C CYS A 239 -19.04 -0.42 4.83
N VAL A 240 -20.12 -0.61 4.05
CA VAL A 240 -21.30 -1.36 4.52
C VAL A 240 -21.03 -2.86 4.64
N ASN A 241 -19.98 -3.32 3.96
CA ASN A 241 -19.47 -4.69 3.97
C ASN A 241 -18.20 -4.85 4.82
N ALA A 242 -18.03 -3.99 5.83
CA ALA A 242 -16.89 -4.07 6.73
C ALA A 242 -16.99 -5.29 7.67
N PRO A 243 -15.87 -5.99 7.94
CA PRO A 243 -14.50 -5.71 7.50
C PRO A 243 -14.18 -6.33 6.13
N MET A 244 -13.18 -5.79 5.43
CA MET A 244 -12.83 -6.18 4.06
C MET A 244 -11.33 -6.29 3.83
N ILE A 245 -10.97 -7.06 2.81
CA ILE A 245 -9.62 -7.21 2.28
C ILE A 245 -9.70 -7.20 0.75
N THR A 246 -8.77 -6.51 0.11
CA THR A 246 -8.59 -6.57 -1.33
C THR A 246 -7.37 -7.41 -1.67
N VAL A 247 -7.48 -8.23 -2.72
CA VAL A 247 -6.35 -9.01 -3.23
C VAL A 247 -6.04 -8.52 -4.63
N ALA A 248 -4.85 -7.95 -4.79
CA ALA A 248 -4.29 -7.68 -6.10
C ALA A 248 -3.54 -8.94 -6.58
N ASP A 249 -4.09 -9.62 -7.58
CA ASP A 249 -3.52 -10.81 -8.21
C ASP A 249 -2.60 -10.40 -9.38
N TYR A 250 -1.30 -10.41 -9.12
CA TYR A 250 -0.24 -10.15 -10.10
C TYR A 250 0.35 -11.43 -10.71
N SER A 251 -0.23 -12.60 -10.47
CA SER A 251 0.34 -13.90 -10.88
C SER A 251 0.49 -14.07 -12.39
N ASN A 252 -0.42 -13.50 -13.18
CA ASN A 252 -0.49 -13.63 -14.64
C ASN A 252 -0.22 -12.30 -15.38
N GLY A 253 0.35 -11.31 -14.69
CA GLY A 253 0.64 -10.00 -15.27
C GLY A 253 -0.60 -9.24 -15.77
N SER A 254 -0.46 -8.50 -16.87
CA SER A 254 -1.49 -7.60 -17.42
C SER A 254 -2.63 -8.25 -18.18
N GLU A 255 -2.56 -9.56 -18.45
CA GLU A 255 -3.63 -10.29 -19.17
C GLU A 255 -4.77 -10.69 -18.24
N ARG A 256 -4.43 -11.07 -17.00
CA ARG A 256 -5.38 -11.58 -16.02
C ARG A 256 -5.20 -10.99 -14.63
N TYR A 257 -4.80 -9.71 -14.60
CA TYR A 257 -4.79 -8.92 -13.39
C TYR A 257 -6.21 -8.81 -12.83
N THR A 258 -6.38 -9.15 -11.56
CA THR A 258 -7.65 -8.96 -10.85
C THR A 258 -7.42 -8.24 -9.54
N TYR A 259 -8.21 -7.21 -9.29
CA TYR A 259 -8.21 -6.45 -8.04
C TYR A 259 -9.51 -6.75 -7.29
N ASN A 260 -9.53 -7.90 -6.61
CA ASN A 260 -10.75 -8.48 -6.07
C ASN A 260 -11.02 -7.99 -4.65
N TYR A 261 -12.26 -7.55 -4.42
CA TYR A 261 -12.77 -7.21 -3.10
C TYR A 261 -13.30 -8.48 -2.41
N TYR A 262 -12.80 -8.80 -1.23
CA TYR A 262 -13.37 -9.81 -0.35
C TYR A 262 -13.90 -9.10 0.88
N GLU A 263 -15.20 -9.10 1.02
CA GLU A 263 -15.91 -8.25 1.97
C GLU A 263 -16.65 -9.10 3.02
N ASP A 264 -17.08 -8.49 4.12
CA ASP A 264 -17.70 -9.17 5.27
C ASP A 264 -16.85 -10.36 5.77
N VAL A 265 -15.52 -10.19 5.77
CA VAL A 265 -14.59 -11.26 6.09
C VAL A 265 -14.44 -11.48 7.59
N THR A 266 -14.06 -12.70 7.96
CA THR A 266 -13.70 -13.04 9.35
C THR A 266 -12.26 -13.57 9.38
N PRO A 267 -11.58 -13.58 10.54
CA PRO A 267 -10.20 -14.06 10.62
C PRO A 267 -10.01 -15.47 10.03
N LYS A 268 -10.99 -16.35 10.26
CA LYS A 268 -11.01 -17.71 9.69
C LYS A 268 -11.14 -17.67 8.16
N ARG A 269 -12.10 -16.89 7.67
CA ARG A 269 -12.38 -16.80 6.23
C ARG A 269 -11.21 -16.21 5.44
N VAL A 270 -10.50 -15.24 6.01
CA VAL A 270 -9.33 -14.65 5.35
C VAL A 270 -8.20 -15.67 5.22
N VAL A 271 -7.95 -16.49 6.24
CA VAL A 271 -6.97 -17.58 6.16
C VAL A 271 -7.37 -18.61 5.09
N GLU A 272 -8.66 -18.97 5.01
CA GLU A 272 -9.16 -19.86 3.96
C GLU A 272 -8.92 -19.27 2.56
N ILE A 273 -9.21 -17.98 2.36
CA ILE A 273 -8.98 -17.28 1.10
C ILE A 273 -7.50 -17.32 0.71
N VAL A 274 -6.59 -17.08 1.67
CA VAL A 274 -5.14 -17.14 1.44
C VAL A 274 -4.70 -18.55 1.03
N GLU A 275 -5.20 -19.60 1.68
CA GLU A 275 -4.88 -20.98 1.30
C GLU A 275 -5.46 -21.36 -0.07
N MET A 276 -6.67 -20.91 -0.40
CA MET A 276 -7.27 -21.08 -1.74
C MET A 276 -6.38 -20.43 -2.81
N LEU A 277 -5.96 -19.17 -2.58
CA LEU A 277 -5.06 -18.45 -3.49
C LEU A 277 -3.70 -19.14 -3.61
N ARG A 278 -3.18 -19.71 -2.51
CA ARG A 278 -1.91 -20.47 -2.53
C ARG A 278 -2.02 -21.72 -3.40
N ARG A 279 -3.18 -22.38 -3.43
CA ARG A 279 -3.47 -23.51 -4.34
C ARG A 279 -3.69 -23.08 -5.79
N GLY A 280 -3.73 -21.78 -6.08
CA GLY A 280 -4.04 -21.24 -7.40
C GLY A 280 -5.54 -21.21 -7.73
N GLU A 281 -6.40 -21.48 -6.75
CA GLU A 281 -7.85 -21.31 -6.88
C GLU A 281 -8.20 -19.83 -6.81
N LYS A 282 -9.27 -19.43 -7.51
CA LYS A 282 -9.81 -18.07 -7.45
C LYS A 282 -11.06 -18.06 -6.56
N PRO A 283 -10.95 -17.64 -5.28
CA PRO A 283 -12.12 -17.59 -4.42
C PRO A 283 -13.13 -16.55 -4.93
N PRO A 284 -14.44 -16.79 -4.75
CA PRO A 284 -15.47 -15.86 -5.19
C PRO A 284 -15.31 -14.52 -4.47
N HIS A 285 -15.25 -13.44 -5.26
CA HIS A 285 -15.15 -12.07 -4.75
C HIS A 285 -16.53 -11.50 -4.38
N GLY A 286 -16.54 -10.40 -3.63
CA GLY A 286 -17.72 -9.78 -3.03
C GLY A 286 -17.89 -10.20 -1.57
N THR A 287 -19.12 -10.06 -1.07
CA THR A 287 -19.47 -10.45 0.31
C THR A 287 -19.22 -11.93 0.55
N GLN A 288 -18.45 -12.23 1.60
CA GLN A 288 -18.25 -13.59 2.08
C GLN A 288 -19.35 -14.04 3.06
N ASN A 289 -20.32 -13.15 3.35
CA ASN A 289 -21.51 -13.49 4.12
C ASN A 289 -22.67 -13.85 3.17
N PRO A 290 -23.11 -15.11 3.11
CA PRO A 290 -24.15 -15.55 2.17
C PRO A 290 -25.55 -15.02 2.48
N LYS A 291 -25.78 -14.48 3.69
CA LYS A 291 -27.09 -13.94 4.11
C LYS A 291 -27.40 -12.55 3.53
N ARG A 292 -26.46 -12.01 2.76
CA ARG A 292 -26.50 -10.67 2.20
C ARG A 292 -26.27 -10.75 0.70
N ILE A 293 -26.92 -9.86 -0.05
CA ILE A 293 -26.67 -9.68 -1.47
C ILE A 293 -25.79 -8.44 -1.62
N MET A 294 -24.54 -8.60 -2.05
CA MET A 294 -23.60 -7.49 -2.28
C MET A 294 -23.57 -6.52 -1.09
N SER A 295 -24.07 -5.29 -1.25
CA SER A 295 -24.14 -4.23 -0.23
C SER A 295 -25.46 -4.17 0.56
N GLY A 296 -26.35 -5.13 0.37
CA GLY A 296 -27.69 -5.15 0.96
C GLY A 296 -27.71 -5.35 2.48
N PRO A 297 -28.84 -5.07 3.15
CA PRO A 297 -29.05 -5.50 4.53
C PRO A 297 -28.83 -7.01 4.71
N GLU A 298 -28.33 -7.41 5.87
CA GLU A 298 -28.25 -8.83 6.22
C GLU A 298 -29.66 -9.38 6.48
N GLY A 299 -30.00 -10.52 5.90
CA GLY A 299 -31.34 -11.12 6.00
C GLY A 299 -32.28 -10.77 4.85
N GLY A 300 -31.79 -10.07 3.82
CA GLY A 300 -32.54 -9.71 2.62
C GLY A 300 -32.75 -8.21 2.48
N ASN A 301 -32.93 -7.75 1.23
CA ASN A 301 -33.10 -6.34 0.96
C ASN A 301 -34.43 -5.82 1.53
N THR A 302 -34.40 -4.69 2.24
CA THR A 302 -35.60 -4.02 2.77
C THR A 302 -36.23 -3.05 1.76
N THR A 303 -35.51 -2.76 0.68
CA THR A 303 -35.89 -1.87 -0.43
C THR A 303 -35.55 -2.56 -1.76
N LEU A 304 -36.00 -2.01 -2.89
CA LEU A 304 -35.79 -2.62 -4.22
C LEU A 304 -36.37 -4.05 -4.31
N LEU A 305 -37.58 -4.24 -3.75
CA LEU A 305 -38.31 -5.51 -3.75
C LEU A 305 -39.09 -5.76 -5.04
N THR A 306 -39.41 -4.69 -5.77
CA THR A 306 -40.21 -4.72 -7.00
C THR A 306 -39.32 -4.59 -8.22
N ASP A 307 -39.76 -5.13 -9.34
CA ASP A 307 -39.08 -4.95 -10.62
C ASP A 307 -38.92 -3.45 -10.97
N PRO A 308 -37.75 -3.05 -11.50
CA PRO A 308 -37.48 -1.66 -11.84
C PRO A 308 -38.41 -1.21 -12.97
N LYS A 309 -39.17 -0.13 -12.73
CA LYS A 309 -40.02 0.52 -13.73
C LYS A 309 -39.47 1.91 -14.03
N PRO A 310 -39.56 2.38 -15.29
CA PRO A 310 -39.19 3.76 -15.60
C PRO A 310 -40.05 4.70 -14.75
N PRO A 311 -39.44 5.67 -14.03
CA PRO A 311 -40.22 6.64 -13.29
C PRO A 311 -41.04 7.46 -14.29
N PRO A 312 -42.23 7.98 -13.89
CA PRO A 312 -42.92 8.94 -14.73
C PRO A 312 -42.00 10.14 -14.95
N CYS A 313 -41.70 10.45 -16.22
CA CYS A 313 -40.97 11.66 -16.57
C CYS A 313 -41.80 12.85 -16.08
N ARG A 314 -41.21 13.69 -15.22
CA ARG A 314 -41.84 14.96 -14.86
C ARG A 314 -41.85 15.83 -16.11
N ASP A 315 -43.03 16.08 -16.65
CA ASP A 315 -43.21 17.09 -17.68
C ASP A 315 -42.94 18.46 -17.06
N LEU A 316 -41.82 19.08 -17.43
CA LEU A 316 -41.42 20.40 -16.93
C LEU A 316 -42.25 21.52 -17.56
N ASP A 317 -42.90 21.26 -18.70
CA ASP A 317 -43.72 22.21 -19.44
C ASP A 317 -45.20 22.16 -19.02
N ALA A 318 -45.58 21.22 -18.15
CA ALA A 318 -46.94 21.03 -17.65
C ALA A 318 -47.30 21.89 -16.41
N CYS A 319 -46.55 22.94 -16.10
CA CYS A 319 -46.77 23.86 -14.97
C CYS A 319 -47.14 25.27 -15.42
#